data_AF-A0A7J7M9U9-F1
#
_entry.id   AF-A0A7J7M9U9-F1
#
_cell.length_a   1.000
_cell.length_b   1.000
_cell.length_c   1.000
_cell.angle_alpha   90.00
_cell.angle_beta   90.00
_cell.angle_gamma   90.00
#
_symmetry.space_group_name_H-M   'P 1'
#
loop_
_entity.id
_entity.type
_entity.pdbx_description
1 polymer ?
#
loop_
_entity_poly.entity_id
_entity_poly.type
_entity_poly.pdbx_seq_one_letter_code
_entity_poly.pdbx_strand_id
1 'polypeptide(L)'
;MSALGHPQDMFSDTAIQLHPVFAQWIQNTHAFAPGATTPSVTASTSLTWGVGVLVAVGGKVALLPIPFGTVDFLVHHIHAFTIHVTVLILLKSVLFARSSRLIPNKANLGFRFPYVGPGRGGTCQVSAWDHANLGLFWMYNSISVVIFHFSWKMQSDVWGSINDQGVVTHITGGNFAQSSITINSWLHDFLWEQASQVIQSYGSSLSAYGLFFLGAHFVWAFSLMFPFSGRGYWQEPIESIIWAHNKLKVAPATQPRALSIVQGRVVGGEYVRWNNFLDVLPHPQGLGPLFTGQWNVYAQNPNSGSHLFSASQGVGTAILTLLGGFHPQTHSLWLTDMAHHHLAIAFNFFIVGHMYRANFGIAHNMKDHLEAHMPPGGRLGCGYKGLYDTINNLIHFQLGLALASLGVITSLVAQHMYSLPAYAFIAQEFTTQAALYTHQQYIAGFIMTGTFSHGVIFFIRDYNLEQNEDNILARML
;
A
#
# COMPACT_ATOMS: atom_id res chain seq x y z
N MET A 1 -3.90 -22.18 21.39
CA MET A 1 -4.58 -23.47 21.20
C MET A 1 -6.06 -23.24 21.42
N SER A 2 -6.82 -22.96 20.36
CA SER A 2 -8.28 -22.83 20.34
C SER A 2 -8.74 -23.52 19.07
N ALA A 3 -9.15 -24.78 19.18
CA ALA A 3 -9.60 -25.56 18.03
C ALA A 3 -11.07 -26.00 18.16
N LEU A 4 -11.72 -25.89 19.33
CA LEU A 4 -12.95 -26.66 19.57
C LEU A 4 -14.04 -25.96 20.40
N GLY A 5 -14.13 -24.63 20.40
CA GLY A 5 -15.39 -23.90 20.66
C GLY A 5 -16.21 -24.28 21.92
N HIS A 6 -15.58 -24.81 22.98
CA HIS A 6 -16.29 -25.15 24.20
C HIS A 6 -16.50 -23.89 25.07
N PRO A 7 -17.72 -23.64 25.60
CA PRO A 7 -18.01 -22.47 26.45
C PRO A 7 -17.14 -22.37 27.71
N GLN A 8 -16.56 -23.49 28.14
CA GLN A 8 -15.71 -23.62 29.33
C GLN A 8 -14.26 -23.15 29.10
N ASP A 9 -13.83 -23.05 27.84
CA ASP A 9 -12.50 -22.56 27.45
C ASP A 9 -12.49 -21.04 27.15
N MET A 10 -13.63 -20.37 27.41
CA MET A 10 -13.73 -18.92 27.33
C MET A 10 -13.07 -18.31 28.57
N PHE A 11 -12.04 -17.48 28.38
CA PHE A 11 -11.76 -16.42 29.34
C PHE A 11 -12.96 -15.46 29.30
N SER A 12 -13.99 -15.79 30.07
CA SER A 12 -15.07 -14.86 30.37
C SER A 12 -14.45 -13.68 31.12
N ASP A 13 -14.95 -12.46 30.86
CA ASP A 13 -14.70 -11.28 31.71
C ASP A 13 -15.09 -11.52 33.19
N THR A 14 -15.68 -12.66 33.52
CA THR A 14 -15.98 -13.07 34.91
C THR A 14 -15.03 -14.13 35.49
N ALA A 15 -14.15 -14.75 34.69
CA ALA A 15 -13.34 -15.90 35.14
C ALA A 15 -11.97 -15.50 35.70
N ILE A 16 -11.25 -14.59 35.02
CA ILE A 16 -10.05 -13.90 35.52
C ILE A 16 -10.01 -12.51 34.85
N GLN A 17 -10.42 -11.47 35.58
CA GLN A 17 -10.30 -10.09 35.08
C GLN A 17 -8.85 -9.64 35.18
N LEU A 18 -8.10 -9.75 34.06
CA LEU A 18 -6.82 -9.05 33.93
C LEU A 18 -7.12 -7.56 33.77
N HIS A 19 -7.05 -6.84 34.88
CA HIS A 19 -7.23 -5.39 34.91
C HIS A 19 -5.92 -4.67 34.56
N PRO A 20 -5.94 -3.64 33.70
CA PRO A 20 -4.77 -2.81 33.43
C PRO A 20 -4.49 -1.84 34.58
N VAL A 21 -4.30 -2.36 35.81
CA VAL A 21 -4.18 -1.59 37.06
C VAL A 21 -3.11 -0.50 36.96
N PHE A 22 -1.95 -0.81 36.38
CA PHE A 22 -0.87 0.17 36.22
C PHE A 22 -1.21 1.27 35.21
N ALA A 23 -1.83 0.93 34.07
CA ALA A 23 -2.21 1.92 33.07
C ALA A 23 -3.36 2.82 33.58
N GLN A 24 -4.34 2.25 34.27
CA GLN A 24 -5.39 3.00 34.96
C GLN A 24 -4.82 3.88 36.07
N TRP A 25 -3.83 3.40 36.81
CA TRP A 25 -3.11 4.21 37.80
C TRP A 25 -2.41 5.41 37.15
N ILE A 26 -1.66 5.21 36.05
CA ILE A 26 -1.05 6.32 35.29
C ILE A 26 -2.12 7.28 34.77
N GLN A 27 -3.20 6.81 34.14
CA GLN A 27 -4.31 7.66 33.69
C GLN A 27 -4.88 8.51 34.84
N ASN A 28 -5.12 7.88 36.00
CA ASN A 28 -5.58 8.56 37.19
C ASN A 28 -4.57 9.63 37.66
N THR A 29 -3.26 9.36 37.63
CA THR A 29 -2.26 10.41 37.96
C THR A 29 -2.34 11.62 37.03
N HIS A 30 -2.59 11.42 35.72
CA HIS A 30 -2.81 12.52 34.78
C HIS A 30 -4.12 13.28 35.02
N ALA A 31 -5.16 12.59 35.50
CA ALA A 31 -6.42 13.19 35.90
C ALA A 31 -6.31 14.01 37.21
N PHE A 32 -5.50 13.54 38.17
CA PHE A 32 -5.26 14.22 39.45
C PHE A 32 -4.18 15.31 39.38
N ALA A 33 -3.27 15.25 38.41
CA ALA A 33 -2.16 16.18 38.25
C ALA A 33 -2.56 17.67 38.31
N PRO A 34 -3.62 18.15 37.62
CA PRO A 34 -3.99 19.56 37.68
C PRO A 34 -4.28 20.05 39.10
N GLY A 35 -5.00 19.25 39.89
CA GLY A 35 -5.32 19.58 41.29
C GLY A 35 -4.10 19.57 42.22
N ALA A 36 -3.04 18.84 41.85
CA ALA A 36 -1.82 18.73 42.64
C ALA A 36 -0.73 19.75 42.25
N THR A 37 -0.56 20.05 40.96
CA THR A 37 0.50 20.94 40.47
C THR A 37 0.05 22.39 40.33
N THR A 38 -1.25 22.63 40.17
CA THR A 38 -1.84 23.96 39.91
C THR A 38 -3.25 24.02 40.52
N PRO A 39 -3.39 24.32 41.82
CA PRO A 39 -4.66 24.18 42.56
C PRO A 39 -5.87 24.94 41.99
N SER A 40 -5.64 25.93 41.12
CA SER A 40 -6.69 26.72 40.47
C SER A 40 -7.09 26.19 39.08
N VAL A 41 -6.46 25.13 38.57
CA VAL A 41 -6.77 24.53 37.26
C VAL A 41 -7.84 23.46 37.44
N THR A 42 -9.00 23.68 36.82
CA THR A 42 -10.20 22.85 36.95
C THR A 42 -10.31 21.71 35.93
N ALA A 43 -9.31 21.53 35.05
CA ALA A 43 -9.36 20.56 33.96
C ALA A 43 -8.10 19.67 33.90
N SER A 44 -8.29 18.40 33.51
CA SER A 44 -7.21 17.45 33.25
C SER A 44 -6.20 17.96 32.22
N THR A 45 -4.93 17.57 32.35
CA THR A 45 -3.88 17.87 31.36
C THR A 45 -4.16 17.27 29.97
N SER A 46 -5.03 16.25 29.89
CA SER A 46 -5.58 15.74 28.65
C SER A 46 -7.05 15.35 28.83
N LEU A 47 -7.91 15.98 28.02
CA LEU A 47 -9.35 15.69 27.95
C LEU A 47 -9.66 14.25 27.50
N THR A 48 -8.72 13.57 26.83
CA THR A 48 -8.85 12.16 26.38
C THR A 48 -8.58 11.17 27.53
N TRP A 49 -7.75 11.56 28.50
CA TRP A 49 -7.24 10.69 29.56
C TRP A 49 -7.81 11.02 30.95
N GLY A 50 -8.59 12.11 31.08
CA GLY A 50 -9.33 12.46 32.29
C GLY A 50 -10.79 12.01 32.25
N VAL A 51 -11.56 12.35 33.29
CA VAL A 51 -13.04 12.27 33.30
C VAL A 51 -13.60 13.41 32.43
N GLY A 52 -13.20 13.44 31.16
CA GLY A 52 -13.49 14.50 30.21
C GLY A 52 -14.91 14.40 29.65
N VAL A 53 -15.47 15.55 29.30
CA VAL A 53 -16.75 15.64 28.59
C VAL A 53 -16.50 15.39 27.09
N LEU A 54 -17.41 14.67 26.44
CA LEU A 54 -17.45 14.53 24.99
C LEU A 54 -17.36 15.91 24.31
N VAL A 55 -16.36 16.09 23.44
CA VAL A 55 -16.22 17.31 22.64
C VAL A 55 -16.74 17.02 21.24
N ALA A 56 -17.74 17.79 20.82
CA ALA A 56 -18.38 17.67 19.52
C ALA A 56 -18.09 18.91 18.66
N VAL A 57 -17.70 18.73 17.40
CA VAL A 57 -17.58 19.83 16.43
C VAL A 57 -18.33 19.45 15.16
N GLY A 58 -19.35 20.22 14.80
CA GLY A 58 -20.15 19.99 13.59
C GLY A 58 -20.85 18.62 13.55
N GLY A 59 -21.41 18.16 14.67
CA GLY A 59 -22.10 16.86 14.76
C GLY A 59 -21.17 15.63 14.77
N LYS A 60 -19.85 15.84 14.90
CA LYS A 60 -18.85 14.77 14.98
C LYS A 60 -18.13 14.78 16.33
N VAL A 61 -17.75 13.60 16.80
CA VAL A 61 -16.88 13.46 17.98
C VAL A 61 -15.49 13.98 17.64
N ALA A 62 -15.10 15.10 18.25
CA ALA A 62 -13.75 15.64 18.18
C ALA A 62 -12.84 15.04 19.26
N LEU A 63 -13.40 14.71 20.43
CA LEU A 63 -12.66 14.10 21.53
C LEU A 63 -13.60 13.33 22.48
N LEU A 64 -13.20 12.13 22.90
CA LEU A 64 -13.98 11.27 23.82
C LEU A 64 -13.01 10.52 24.75
N PRO A 65 -13.35 10.32 26.05
CA PRO A 65 -12.54 9.53 26.97
C PRO A 65 -12.34 8.09 26.48
N ILE A 66 -11.11 7.57 26.56
CA ILE A 66 -10.80 6.20 26.11
C ILE A 66 -10.66 5.28 27.33
N PRO A 67 -11.67 4.46 27.66
CA PRO A 67 -11.54 3.48 28.72
C PRO A 67 -10.63 2.32 28.29
N PHE A 68 -9.69 1.94 29.15
CA PHE A 68 -8.86 0.75 28.97
C PHE A 68 -9.48 -0.46 29.67
N GLY A 69 -9.71 -1.52 28.90
CA GLY A 69 -10.21 -2.79 29.39
C GLY A 69 -9.15 -3.91 29.37
N THR A 70 -9.61 -5.12 29.66
CA THR A 70 -8.78 -6.34 29.62
C THR A 70 -8.17 -6.60 28.24
N VAL A 71 -8.87 -6.24 27.17
CA VAL A 71 -8.35 -6.35 25.80
C VAL A 71 -7.14 -5.45 25.57
N ASP A 72 -7.24 -4.19 25.98
CA ASP A 72 -6.15 -3.23 25.83
C ASP A 72 -4.89 -3.71 26.58
N PHE A 73 -5.09 -4.39 27.72
CA PHE A 73 -4.02 -5.06 28.46
C PHE A 73 -3.40 -6.25 27.71
N LEU A 74 -4.22 -7.10 27.08
CA LEU A 74 -3.76 -8.23 26.27
C LEU A 74 -2.95 -7.77 25.04
N VAL A 75 -3.41 -6.73 24.35
CA VAL A 75 -2.68 -6.13 23.24
C VAL A 75 -1.33 -5.57 23.70
N HIS A 76 -1.29 -4.93 24.87
CA HIS A 76 -0.04 -4.47 25.46
C HIS A 76 0.94 -5.62 25.74
N HIS A 77 0.43 -6.79 26.21
CA HIS A 77 1.25 -7.99 26.40
C HIS A 77 1.80 -8.54 25.10
N ILE A 78 0.98 -8.58 24.04
CA ILE A 78 1.43 -8.97 22.70
C ILE A 78 2.54 -8.02 22.24
N HIS A 79 2.36 -6.71 22.41
CA HIS A 79 3.36 -5.72 22.04
C HIS A 79 4.67 -5.88 22.84
N ALA A 80 4.57 -6.01 24.17
CA ALA A 80 5.70 -6.28 25.03
C ALA A 80 6.42 -7.57 24.58
N PHE A 81 5.70 -8.66 24.36
CA PHE A 81 6.27 -9.91 23.85
C PHE A 81 7.06 -9.69 22.54
N THR A 82 6.50 -9.01 21.56
CA THR A 82 7.20 -8.74 20.28
C THR A 82 8.50 -7.93 20.47
N ILE A 83 8.48 -6.92 21.35
CA ILE A 83 9.67 -6.11 21.66
C ILE A 83 10.73 -6.96 22.35
N HIS A 84 10.35 -7.70 23.39
CA HIS A 84 11.29 -8.54 24.15
C HIS A 84 11.92 -9.60 23.23
N VAL A 85 11.13 -10.26 22.39
CA VAL A 85 11.63 -11.23 21.41
C VAL A 85 12.60 -10.57 20.43
N THR A 86 12.27 -9.38 19.90
CA THR A 86 13.18 -8.61 19.03
C THR A 86 14.52 -8.33 19.71
N VAL A 87 14.49 -7.82 20.95
CA VAL A 87 15.69 -7.51 21.73
C VAL A 87 16.53 -8.77 21.97
N LEU A 88 15.91 -9.89 22.34
CA LEU A 88 16.61 -11.15 22.57
C LEU A 88 17.30 -11.66 21.29
N ILE A 89 16.65 -11.54 20.13
CA ILE A 89 17.23 -11.93 18.83
C ILE A 89 18.43 -11.04 18.48
N LEU A 90 18.30 -9.73 18.63
CA LEU A 90 19.38 -8.78 18.34
C LEU A 90 20.55 -8.95 19.32
N LEU A 91 20.28 -9.15 20.60
CA LEU A 91 21.31 -9.44 21.60
C LEU A 91 22.06 -10.74 21.26
N LYS A 92 21.33 -11.80 20.87
CA LYS A 92 21.93 -13.05 20.39
C LYS A 92 22.80 -12.81 19.14
N SER A 93 22.36 -11.97 18.21
CA SER A 93 23.15 -11.59 17.02
C SER A 93 24.48 -10.93 17.40
N VAL A 94 24.45 -9.94 18.31
CA VAL A 94 25.65 -9.24 18.78
C VAL A 94 26.60 -10.20 19.49
N LEU A 95 26.08 -11.07 20.35
CA LEU A 95 26.89 -12.07 21.06
C LEU A 95 27.51 -13.11 20.10
N PHE A 96 26.79 -13.49 19.05
CA PHE A 96 27.27 -14.40 18.01
C PHE A 96 28.36 -13.74 17.16
N ALA A 97 28.14 -12.51 16.68
CA ALA A 97 29.12 -11.76 15.89
C ALA A 97 30.43 -11.47 16.65
N ARG A 98 30.36 -11.43 17.99
CA ARG A 98 31.52 -11.24 18.87
C ARG A 98 32.15 -12.54 19.38
N SER A 99 31.73 -13.70 18.89
CA SER A 99 32.24 -15.01 19.33
C SER A 99 32.21 -15.18 20.86
N SER A 100 31.11 -14.73 21.51
CA SER A 100 30.97 -14.76 22.96
C SER A 100 30.90 -16.18 23.52
N ARG A 101 31.52 -16.42 24.69
CA ARG A 101 31.48 -17.71 25.42
C ARG A 101 30.09 -18.07 25.97
N LEU A 102 29.15 -17.12 26.01
CA LEU A 102 27.76 -17.34 26.46
C LEU A 102 26.89 -18.09 25.44
N ILE A 103 27.31 -18.11 24.17
CA ILE A 103 26.70 -18.97 23.15
C ILE A 103 27.59 -20.23 23.07
N PRO A 104 27.03 -21.45 23.11
CA PRO A 104 27.81 -22.67 22.99
C PRO A 104 28.72 -22.57 21.76
N ASN A 105 30.01 -22.83 21.96
CA ASN A 105 31.07 -22.68 20.96
C ASN A 105 30.99 -23.78 19.87
N LYS A 106 29.78 -24.05 19.35
CA LYS A 106 29.45 -25.14 18.41
C LYS A 106 30.20 -25.01 17.08
N ALA A 107 30.55 -23.79 16.68
CA ALA A 107 31.39 -23.52 15.52
C ALA A 107 32.79 -24.17 15.66
N ASN A 108 33.35 -24.19 16.88
CA ASN A 108 34.62 -24.85 17.19
C ASN A 108 34.46 -26.37 17.41
N LEU A 109 33.23 -26.87 17.57
CA LEU A 109 32.91 -28.29 17.81
C LEU A 109 32.41 -29.02 16.55
N GLY A 110 32.44 -28.37 15.38
CA GLY A 110 32.02 -28.98 14.10
C GLY A 110 30.52 -29.23 13.95
N PHE A 111 29.69 -28.82 14.91
CA PHE A 111 28.24 -28.97 14.84
C PHE A 111 27.60 -27.78 14.11
N ARG A 112 27.23 -27.98 12.84
CA ARG A 112 26.29 -27.09 12.14
C ARG A 112 24.88 -27.29 12.71
N PHE A 113 24.10 -26.21 12.89
CA PHE A 113 22.67 -26.37 13.14
C PHE A 113 22.06 -27.10 11.93
N PRO A 114 21.37 -28.25 12.11
CA PRO A 114 20.71 -28.90 10.99
C PRO A 114 19.65 -27.94 10.42
N TYR A 115 19.67 -27.77 9.10
CA TYR A 115 18.62 -27.09 8.34
C TYR A 115 17.35 -27.94 8.43
N VAL A 116 16.56 -27.77 9.49
CA VAL A 116 15.26 -28.44 9.57
C VAL A 116 14.26 -27.49 8.90
N GLY A 117 14.06 -27.69 7.60
CA GLY A 117 13.17 -26.86 6.79
C GLY A 117 11.73 -26.75 7.32
N PRO A 118 10.88 -25.95 6.66
CA PRO A 118 9.56 -25.54 7.17
C PRO A 118 8.60 -26.68 7.52
N GLY A 119 8.81 -27.90 7.02
CA GLY A 119 8.07 -29.10 7.44
C GLY A 119 8.28 -29.52 8.90
N ARG A 120 9.20 -28.89 9.64
CA ARG A 120 9.41 -29.08 11.09
C ARG A 120 9.71 -27.78 11.86
N GLY A 121 9.35 -26.61 11.31
CA GLY A 121 9.33 -25.34 12.06
C GLY A 121 10.67 -24.69 12.40
N GLY A 122 11.77 -24.98 11.70
CA GLY A 122 13.06 -24.32 11.91
C GLY A 122 13.36 -23.22 10.89
N THR A 123 13.74 -22.02 11.36
CA THR A 123 14.54 -21.06 10.58
C THR A 123 16.02 -21.28 10.87
N CYS A 124 16.84 -21.21 9.84
CA CYS A 124 18.27 -21.45 9.95
C CYS A 124 18.93 -20.22 10.60
N GLN A 125 19.00 -20.17 11.93
CA GLN A 125 19.70 -19.10 12.65
C GLN A 125 21.23 -19.33 12.60
N VAL A 126 21.82 -19.35 11.41
CA VAL A 126 23.23 -19.75 11.21
C VAL A 126 24.15 -18.54 11.01
N SER A 127 23.60 -17.37 10.63
CA SER A 127 24.37 -16.15 10.40
C SER A 127 23.82 -14.93 11.15
N ALA A 128 24.66 -13.91 11.33
CA ALA A 128 24.22 -12.60 11.86
C ALA A 128 23.15 -11.95 10.97
N TRP A 129 23.16 -12.25 9.66
CA TRP A 129 22.17 -11.78 8.69
C TRP A 129 20.78 -12.37 8.95
N ASP A 130 20.71 -13.66 9.28
CA ASP A 130 19.43 -14.33 9.63
C ASP A 130 18.81 -13.71 10.89
N HIS A 131 19.65 -13.32 11.86
CA HIS A 131 19.18 -12.64 13.07
C HIS A 131 18.72 -11.19 12.78
N ALA A 132 19.36 -10.49 11.84
CA ALA A 132 18.90 -9.18 11.40
C ALA A 132 17.53 -9.26 10.71
N ASN A 133 17.32 -10.23 9.81
CA ASN A 133 16.02 -10.46 9.17
C ASN A 133 14.94 -10.84 10.19
N LEU A 134 15.26 -11.73 11.13
CA LEU A 134 14.31 -12.09 12.19
C LEU A 134 14.02 -10.92 13.13
N GLY A 135 15.01 -10.07 13.41
CA GLY A 135 14.82 -8.82 14.15
C GLY A 135 13.88 -7.86 13.43
N LEU A 136 14.07 -7.66 12.11
CA LEU A 136 13.18 -6.85 11.27
C LEU A 136 11.76 -7.42 11.23
N PHE A 137 11.61 -8.74 11.11
CA PHE A 137 10.31 -9.41 11.20
C PHE A 137 9.52 -9.01 12.45
N TRP A 138 10.13 -9.18 13.64
CA TRP A 138 9.45 -8.88 14.89
C TRP A 138 9.26 -7.39 15.13
N MET A 139 10.18 -6.54 14.66
CA MET A 139 10.03 -5.09 14.66
C MET A 139 8.80 -4.66 13.83
N TYR A 140 8.68 -5.14 12.59
CA TYR A 140 7.54 -4.80 11.74
C TYR A 140 6.22 -5.38 12.27
N ASN A 141 6.22 -6.58 12.88
CA ASN A 141 5.04 -7.10 13.57
C ASN A 141 4.65 -6.22 14.76
N SER A 142 5.63 -5.74 15.52
CA SER A 142 5.41 -4.83 16.64
C SER A 142 4.72 -3.53 16.19
N ILE A 143 5.20 -2.93 15.08
CA ILE A 143 4.61 -1.73 14.47
C ILE A 143 3.21 -2.03 13.94
N SER A 144 3.02 -3.16 13.26
CA SER A 144 1.73 -3.56 12.71
C SER A 144 0.65 -3.69 13.79
N VAL A 145 0.95 -4.38 14.91
CA VAL A 145 0.01 -4.52 16.03
C VAL A 145 -0.41 -3.17 16.61
N VAL A 146 0.52 -2.20 16.71
CA VAL A 146 0.21 -0.84 17.18
C VAL A 146 -0.75 -0.12 16.23
N ILE A 147 -0.45 -0.13 14.92
CA ILE A 147 -1.29 0.57 13.94
C ILE A 147 -2.68 -0.10 13.88
N PHE A 148 -2.74 -1.42 14.00
CA PHE A 148 -4.00 -2.15 14.01
C PHE A 148 -4.85 -1.91 15.25
N HIS A 149 -4.24 -1.97 16.43
CA HIS A 149 -4.92 -1.64 17.69
C HIS A 149 -5.46 -0.22 17.64
N PHE A 150 -4.63 0.75 17.24
CA PHE A 150 -5.05 2.14 17.09
C PHE A 150 -6.20 2.27 16.09
N SER A 151 -6.09 1.70 14.89
CA SER A 151 -7.12 1.78 13.87
C SER A 151 -8.47 1.24 14.37
N TRP A 152 -8.49 0.07 15.01
CA TRP A 152 -9.72 -0.57 15.45
C TRP A 152 -10.31 0.12 16.69
N LYS A 153 -9.49 0.39 17.72
CA LYS A 153 -9.94 1.07 18.94
C LYS A 153 -10.55 2.43 18.63
N MET A 154 -9.93 3.18 17.73
CA MET A 154 -10.42 4.50 17.38
C MET A 154 -11.73 4.45 16.57
N GLN A 155 -11.89 3.51 15.64
CA GLN A 155 -13.15 3.37 14.87
C GLN A 155 -14.32 2.82 15.71
N SER A 156 -14.00 1.97 16.68
CA SER A 156 -14.99 1.35 17.55
C SER A 156 -15.43 2.25 18.69
N ASP A 157 -14.49 2.83 19.42
CA ASP A 157 -14.79 3.35 20.77
C ASP A 157 -14.61 4.87 20.87
N VAL A 158 -14.05 5.54 19.85
CA VAL A 158 -13.66 6.96 19.96
C VAL A 158 -14.29 7.81 18.88
N TRP A 159 -14.11 7.45 17.61
CA TRP A 159 -14.63 8.20 16.48
C TRP A 159 -16.09 7.85 16.22
N GLY A 160 -16.90 8.88 16.00
CA GLY A 160 -18.33 8.71 15.77
C GLY A 160 -19.02 10.00 15.38
N SER A 161 -20.30 9.87 15.03
CA SER A 161 -21.23 10.99 14.86
C SER A 161 -22.14 11.13 16.07
N ILE A 162 -22.55 12.36 16.34
CA ILE A 162 -23.47 12.69 17.42
C ILE A 162 -24.78 13.12 16.78
N ASN A 163 -25.87 12.46 17.15
CA ASN A 163 -27.19 12.85 16.69
C ASN A 163 -27.72 14.07 17.49
N ASP A 164 -28.83 14.66 17.04
CA ASP A 164 -29.44 15.83 17.70
C ASP A 164 -29.92 15.55 19.13
N GLN A 165 -29.98 14.27 19.54
CA GLN A 165 -30.31 13.81 20.89
C GLN A 165 -29.07 13.59 21.78
N GLY A 166 -27.86 13.88 21.28
CA GLY A 166 -26.60 13.73 22.01
C GLY A 166 -26.07 12.29 22.08
N VAL A 167 -26.67 11.34 21.35
CA VAL A 167 -26.23 9.95 21.30
C VAL A 167 -25.05 9.81 20.33
N VAL A 168 -23.96 9.24 20.83
CA VAL A 168 -22.78 8.91 20.02
C VAL A 168 -23.01 7.61 19.27
N THR A 169 -22.72 7.63 17.97
CA THR A 169 -22.77 6.45 17.09
C THR A 169 -21.39 6.23 16.49
N HIS A 170 -20.83 5.05 16.71
CA HIS A 170 -19.51 4.67 16.22
C HIS A 170 -19.60 3.89 14.91
N ILE A 171 -18.53 3.95 14.11
CA ILE A 171 -18.47 3.31 12.78
C ILE A 171 -18.65 1.79 12.90
N THR A 172 -18.09 1.19 13.94
CA THR A 172 -18.15 -0.26 14.19
C THR A 172 -18.96 -0.58 15.45
N GLY A 173 -19.82 0.35 15.88
CA GLY A 173 -20.78 0.12 16.95
C GLY A 173 -20.21 -0.10 18.36
N GLY A 174 -18.96 0.27 18.66
CA GLY A 174 -18.38 0.04 20.00
C GLY A 174 -18.01 -1.41 20.28
N ASN A 175 -17.78 -2.21 19.25
CA ASN A 175 -17.60 -3.66 19.36
C ASN A 175 -16.19 -4.13 19.78
N PHE A 176 -15.22 -3.23 19.96
CA PHE A 176 -13.81 -3.59 20.21
C PHE A 176 -13.66 -4.48 21.44
N ALA A 177 -14.22 -4.11 22.59
CA ALA A 177 -14.07 -4.89 23.82
C ALA A 177 -14.68 -6.30 23.71
N GLN A 178 -15.75 -6.45 22.93
CA GLN A 178 -16.48 -7.72 22.76
C GLN A 178 -15.87 -8.63 21.69
N SER A 179 -15.40 -8.06 20.58
CA SER A 179 -15.02 -8.80 19.37
C SER A 179 -13.53 -9.15 19.32
N SER A 180 -12.70 -8.48 20.11
CA SER A 180 -11.24 -8.69 20.11
C SER A 180 -10.77 -9.85 21.00
N ILE A 181 -11.61 -10.36 21.91
CA ILE A 181 -11.29 -11.46 22.83
C ILE A 181 -11.48 -12.86 22.22
N THR A 182 -12.15 -12.96 21.06
CA THR A 182 -12.43 -14.22 20.37
C THR A 182 -11.47 -14.40 19.19
N ILE A 183 -10.69 -15.49 19.17
CA ILE A 183 -9.72 -15.80 18.08
C ILE A 183 -10.39 -15.84 16.70
N ASN A 184 -11.61 -16.36 16.60
CA ASN A 184 -12.36 -16.38 15.34
C ASN A 184 -12.87 -14.99 14.93
N SER A 185 -13.13 -14.08 15.88
CA SER A 185 -13.54 -12.69 15.58
C SER A 185 -12.36 -11.78 15.25
N TRP A 186 -11.17 -12.03 15.80
CA TRP A 186 -9.97 -11.29 15.36
C TRP A 186 -9.67 -11.54 13.87
N LEU A 187 -9.93 -12.74 13.37
CA LEU A 187 -9.82 -13.01 11.94
C LEU A 187 -11.07 -12.53 11.17
N HIS A 188 -12.28 -12.84 11.66
CA HIS A 188 -13.53 -12.51 11.00
C HIS A 188 -13.85 -11.00 11.09
N ASP A 189 -14.12 -10.47 12.28
CA ASP A 189 -14.56 -9.08 12.46
C ASP A 189 -13.45 -8.09 12.09
N PHE A 190 -12.19 -8.39 12.39
CA PHE A 190 -11.11 -7.47 12.06
C PHE A 190 -10.60 -7.53 10.60
N LEU A 191 -10.58 -8.68 9.92
CA LEU A 191 -10.25 -8.69 8.48
C LEU A 191 -11.45 -8.43 7.57
N TRP A 192 -12.67 -8.80 7.99
CA TRP A 192 -13.87 -8.69 7.16
C TRP A 192 -14.67 -7.42 7.46
N GLU A 193 -15.03 -7.17 8.72
CA GLU A 193 -15.83 -6.01 9.11
C GLU A 193 -15.04 -4.71 8.92
N GLN A 194 -13.78 -4.65 9.36
CA GLN A 194 -12.94 -3.45 9.19
C GLN A 194 -12.50 -3.22 7.74
N ALA A 195 -12.31 -4.27 6.93
CA ALA A 195 -12.04 -4.10 5.50
C ALA A 195 -13.23 -3.49 4.76
N SER A 196 -14.45 -3.82 5.17
CA SER A 196 -15.65 -3.17 4.62
C SER A 196 -15.67 -1.65 4.91
N GLN A 197 -15.17 -1.24 6.08
CA GLN A 197 -15.07 0.18 6.44
C GLN A 197 -14.04 0.94 5.60
N VAL A 198 -12.92 0.31 5.24
CA VAL A 198 -11.97 0.89 4.26
C VAL A 198 -12.70 1.23 2.96
N ILE A 199 -13.50 0.30 2.44
CA ILE A 199 -14.23 0.44 1.18
C ILE A 199 -15.26 1.57 1.27
N GLN A 200 -16.00 1.65 2.38
CA GLN A 200 -17.01 2.69 2.62
C GLN A 200 -16.40 4.06 2.95
N SER A 201 -15.16 4.10 3.46
CA SER A 201 -14.49 5.35 3.83
C SER A 201 -14.01 6.16 2.62
N TYR A 202 -13.89 5.54 1.44
CA TYR A 202 -13.40 6.19 0.22
C TYR A 202 -14.31 7.35 -0.21
N GLY A 203 -13.74 8.55 -0.39
CA GLY A 203 -14.51 9.76 -0.69
C GLY A 203 -15.24 10.39 0.50
N SER A 204 -15.00 9.92 1.72
CA SER A 204 -15.50 10.52 2.96
C SER A 204 -14.37 11.17 3.78
N SER A 205 -14.74 11.96 4.80
CA SER A 205 -13.78 12.48 5.79
C SER A 205 -13.08 11.38 6.59
N LEU A 206 -13.54 10.13 6.47
CA LEU A 206 -13.01 8.96 7.16
C LEU A 206 -11.96 8.19 6.31
N SER A 207 -11.72 8.62 5.05
CA SER A 207 -10.81 7.94 4.12
C SER A 207 -9.37 7.77 4.63
N ALA A 208 -8.88 8.70 5.45
CA ALA A 208 -7.57 8.59 6.09
C ALA A 208 -7.47 7.33 6.96
N TYR A 209 -8.57 6.88 7.58
CA TYR A 209 -8.59 5.70 8.44
C TYR A 209 -8.51 4.40 7.65
N GLY A 210 -9.14 4.35 6.47
CA GLY A 210 -8.95 3.25 5.53
C GLY A 210 -7.48 3.10 5.10
N LEU A 211 -6.76 4.22 4.93
CA LEU A 211 -5.33 4.21 4.61
C LEU A 211 -4.46 3.69 5.76
N PHE A 212 -4.79 4.00 7.02
CA PHE A 212 -4.09 3.44 8.18
C PHE A 212 -4.24 1.92 8.26
N PHE A 213 -5.45 1.39 8.01
CA PHE A 213 -5.68 -0.06 7.94
C PHE A 213 -4.90 -0.72 6.80
N LEU A 214 -4.86 -0.11 5.60
CA LEU A 214 -4.03 -0.58 4.48
C LEU A 214 -2.54 -0.54 4.83
N GLY A 215 -2.08 0.52 5.48
CA GLY A 215 -0.70 0.66 5.94
C GLY A 215 -0.31 -0.44 6.92
N ALA A 216 -1.18 -0.75 7.89
CA ALA A 216 -0.96 -1.83 8.84
C ALA A 216 -0.90 -3.20 8.17
N HIS A 217 -1.78 -3.47 7.20
CA HIS A 217 -1.74 -4.68 6.36
C HIS A 217 -0.46 -4.78 5.55
N PHE A 218 -0.02 -3.68 4.95
CA PHE A 218 1.22 -3.63 4.20
C PHE A 218 2.42 -3.95 5.11
N VAL A 219 2.52 -3.31 6.28
CA VAL A 219 3.60 -3.57 7.24
C VAL A 219 3.58 -5.02 7.73
N TRP A 220 2.39 -5.56 8.00
CA TRP A 220 2.23 -6.96 8.38
C TRP A 220 2.65 -7.93 7.28
N ALA A 221 2.16 -7.76 6.06
CA ALA A 221 2.50 -8.62 4.91
C ALA A 221 3.99 -8.49 4.56
N PHE A 222 4.54 -7.28 4.62
CA PHE A 222 5.96 -7.03 4.43
C PHE A 222 6.81 -7.71 5.49
N SER A 223 6.35 -7.75 6.75
CA SER A 223 7.04 -8.47 7.81
C SER A 223 7.23 -9.95 7.45
N LEU A 224 6.21 -10.60 6.88
CA LEU A 224 6.25 -12.02 6.53
C LEU A 224 7.32 -12.34 5.47
N MET A 225 7.78 -11.36 4.69
CA MET A 225 8.88 -11.58 3.75
C MET A 225 10.20 -11.91 4.45
N PHE A 226 10.46 -11.36 5.64
CA PHE A 226 11.73 -11.55 6.34
C PHE A 226 11.96 -12.99 6.85
N PRO A 227 10.96 -13.69 7.41
CA PRO A 227 11.03 -15.13 7.67
C PRO A 227 11.27 -15.97 6.42
N PHE A 228 10.71 -15.55 5.28
CA PHE A 228 10.84 -16.29 4.04
C PHE A 228 12.13 -16.02 3.28
N SER A 229 12.89 -14.96 3.62
CA SER A 229 14.03 -14.39 2.88
C SER A 229 15.33 -15.23 2.76
N GLY A 230 15.32 -16.52 3.14
CA GLY A 230 16.47 -17.43 3.04
C GLY A 230 16.68 -18.24 1.73
N ARG A 231 16.08 -17.88 0.60
CA ARG A 231 16.19 -18.56 -0.70
C ARG A 231 16.45 -17.49 -1.77
N GLY A 232 17.70 -17.27 -2.16
CA GLY A 232 18.10 -16.25 -3.16
C GLY A 232 17.40 -16.26 -4.53
N TYR A 233 16.41 -17.14 -4.74
CA TYR A 233 15.73 -17.41 -5.99
C TYR A 233 14.61 -16.41 -6.39
N TRP A 234 14.09 -15.56 -5.49
CA TRP A 234 12.93 -14.70 -5.83
C TRP A 234 13.28 -13.38 -6.52
N GLN A 235 14.55 -12.95 -6.52
CA GLN A 235 14.98 -11.76 -7.27
C GLN A 235 15.42 -12.10 -8.70
N GLU A 236 15.71 -13.36 -8.97
CA GLU A 236 16.37 -13.81 -10.21
C GLU A 236 15.47 -13.90 -11.46
N PRO A 237 14.16 -14.20 -11.39
CA PRO A 237 13.35 -14.27 -12.60
C PRO A 237 12.75 -12.90 -12.96
N ILE A 238 13.56 -12.03 -13.57
CA ILE A 238 13.11 -10.74 -14.12
C ILE A 238 11.87 -10.91 -15.00
N GLU A 239 11.79 -11.96 -15.84
CA GLU A 239 10.62 -12.15 -16.70
C GLU A 239 9.34 -12.42 -15.89
N SER A 240 9.43 -13.17 -14.79
CA SER A 240 8.27 -13.42 -13.92
C SER A 240 7.87 -12.17 -13.14
N ILE A 241 8.84 -11.33 -12.76
CA ILE A 241 8.59 -10.04 -12.11
C ILE A 241 7.90 -9.08 -13.08
N ILE A 242 8.41 -8.94 -14.31
CA ILE A 242 7.82 -8.09 -15.35
C ILE A 242 6.44 -8.58 -15.74
N TRP A 243 6.28 -9.90 -15.91
CA TRP A 243 4.99 -10.54 -16.14
C TRP A 243 4.02 -10.17 -15.01
N ALA A 244 4.39 -10.38 -13.75
CA ALA A 244 3.53 -10.09 -12.60
C ALA A 244 3.22 -8.59 -12.45
N HIS A 245 4.16 -7.69 -12.73
CA HIS A 245 3.89 -6.25 -12.66
C HIS A 245 2.89 -5.82 -13.73
N ASN A 246 3.08 -6.26 -14.98
CA ASN A 246 2.14 -5.96 -16.06
C ASN A 246 0.78 -6.62 -15.84
N LYS A 247 0.76 -7.87 -15.35
CA LYS A 247 -0.46 -8.68 -15.21
C LYS A 247 -1.25 -8.51 -13.93
N LEU A 248 -0.57 -8.34 -12.81
CA LEU A 248 -1.19 -8.37 -11.47
C LEU A 248 -1.22 -6.99 -10.81
N LYS A 249 -0.34 -6.06 -11.21
CA LYS A 249 -0.29 -4.72 -10.60
C LYS A 249 -0.81 -3.62 -11.51
N VAL A 250 -0.42 -3.57 -12.78
CA VAL A 250 -0.76 -2.44 -13.66
C VAL A 250 -2.09 -2.68 -14.38
N ALA A 251 -2.26 -3.81 -15.08
CA ALA A 251 -3.51 -4.08 -15.80
C ALA A 251 -4.75 -4.19 -14.86
N PRO A 252 -4.71 -4.91 -13.73
CA PRO A 252 -5.86 -5.01 -12.83
C PRO A 252 -6.12 -3.76 -12.00
N ALA A 253 -5.15 -2.84 -11.88
CA ALA A 253 -5.38 -1.55 -11.23
C ALA A 253 -5.90 -0.47 -12.20
N THR A 254 -5.69 -0.64 -13.51
CA THR A 254 -6.14 0.29 -14.54
C THR A 254 -7.57 0.02 -15.02
N GLN A 255 -8.00 -1.26 -15.07
CA GLN A 255 -9.38 -1.62 -15.44
C GLN A 255 -10.43 -1.06 -14.47
N PRO A 256 -10.30 -1.19 -13.13
CA PRO A 256 -11.27 -0.64 -12.19
C PRO A 256 -11.29 0.89 -12.19
N ARG A 257 -10.18 1.55 -12.56
CA ARG A 257 -10.15 3.02 -12.71
C ARG A 257 -11.02 3.48 -13.86
N ALA A 258 -10.99 2.79 -15.02
CA ALA A 258 -11.90 3.10 -16.12
C ALA A 258 -13.36 2.98 -15.67
N LEU A 259 -13.71 1.90 -14.97
CA LEU A 259 -15.06 1.69 -14.43
C LEU A 259 -15.46 2.75 -13.39
N SER A 260 -14.55 3.07 -12.47
CA SER A 260 -14.74 4.11 -11.46
C SER A 260 -14.95 5.50 -12.07
N ILE A 261 -14.26 5.83 -13.16
CA ILE A 261 -14.45 7.10 -13.88
C ILE A 261 -15.80 7.12 -14.59
N VAL A 262 -16.19 6.01 -15.24
CA VAL A 262 -17.50 5.89 -15.91
C VAL A 262 -18.65 6.03 -14.90
N GLN A 263 -18.53 5.48 -13.70
CA GLN A 263 -19.56 5.61 -12.66
C GLN A 263 -19.46 6.92 -11.90
N GLY A 264 -18.26 7.49 -11.73
CA GLY A 264 -18.06 8.85 -11.21
C GLY A 264 -18.69 9.90 -12.12
N ARG A 265 -18.74 9.65 -13.44
CA ARG A 265 -19.51 10.46 -14.40
C ARG A 265 -21.02 10.38 -14.15
N VAL A 266 -21.53 9.22 -13.71
CA VAL A 266 -22.96 9.07 -13.40
C VAL A 266 -23.36 10.01 -12.25
N VAL A 267 -22.45 10.35 -11.32
CA VAL A 267 -22.67 11.35 -10.23
C VAL A 267 -23.01 12.76 -10.76
N GLY A 268 -22.82 13.04 -12.05
CA GLY A 268 -23.33 14.24 -12.71
C GLY A 268 -24.84 14.27 -12.95
N GLY A 269 -25.58 13.18 -12.71
CA GLY A 269 -27.04 13.15 -12.89
C GLY A 269 -27.78 12.05 -12.11
N GLU A 270 -27.09 10.96 -11.72
CA GLU A 270 -27.61 9.89 -10.88
C GLU A 270 -26.59 9.50 -9.78
N TYR A 271 -27.10 9.18 -8.60
CA TYR A 271 -26.26 8.95 -7.43
C TYR A 271 -25.82 7.49 -7.34
N VAL A 272 -24.54 7.20 -7.64
CA VAL A 272 -23.97 5.84 -7.54
C VAL A 272 -23.06 5.71 -6.32
N ARG A 273 -23.32 4.68 -5.51
CA ARG A 273 -22.61 4.29 -4.28
C ARG A 273 -22.50 2.78 -4.19
N TRP A 274 -21.71 2.28 -3.24
CA TRP A 274 -21.54 0.85 -3.02
C TRP A 274 -22.84 0.08 -2.79
N ASN A 275 -23.86 0.73 -2.20
CA ASN A 275 -25.16 0.11 -1.91
C ASN A 275 -26.09 -0.02 -3.13
N ASN A 276 -25.82 0.66 -4.24
CA ASN A 276 -26.63 0.58 -5.47
C ASN A 276 -25.78 0.36 -6.75
N PHE A 277 -24.47 0.15 -6.61
CA PHE A 277 -23.53 -0.06 -7.70
C PHE A 277 -23.93 -1.23 -8.62
N LEU A 278 -24.52 -2.29 -8.06
CA LEU A 278 -24.93 -3.47 -8.81
C LEU A 278 -26.26 -3.28 -9.55
N ASP A 279 -27.06 -2.30 -9.13
CA ASP A 279 -28.41 -2.08 -9.64
C ASP A 279 -28.48 -0.94 -10.68
N VAL A 280 -27.47 -0.05 -10.69
CA VAL A 280 -27.39 1.07 -11.63
C VAL A 280 -26.49 0.71 -12.81
N LEU A 281 -27.09 0.64 -14.00
CA LEU A 281 -26.36 0.38 -15.23
C LEU A 281 -25.52 1.62 -15.63
N PRO A 282 -24.20 1.46 -15.90
CA PRO A 282 -23.38 2.57 -16.38
C PRO A 282 -23.76 3.10 -17.76
N HIS A 283 -24.46 2.28 -18.56
CA HIS A 283 -24.96 2.63 -19.89
C HIS A 283 -26.36 2.01 -20.07
N PRO A 284 -27.33 2.68 -20.74
CA PRO A 284 -28.71 2.21 -20.83
C PRO A 284 -28.87 0.79 -21.42
N GLN A 285 -27.99 0.41 -22.34
CA GLN A 285 -28.00 -0.92 -22.97
C GLN A 285 -27.14 -1.98 -22.23
N GLY A 286 -26.61 -1.64 -21.05
CA GLY A 286 -25.79 -2.53 -20.25
C GLY A 286 -24.60 -3.10 -21.01
N LEU A 287 -24.29 -4.38 -20.79
CA LEU A 287 -23.19 -5.11 -21.42
C LEU A 287 -23.58 -5.78 -22.77
N GLY A 288 -24.83 -5.69 -23.21
CA GLY A 288 -25.29 -6.32 -24.46
C GLY A 288 -24.46 -5.93 -25.70
N PRO A 289 -24.22 -4.63 -25.95
CA PRO A 289 -23.38 -4.17 -27.06
C PRO A 289 -21.94 -4.66 -26.99
N LEU A 290 -21.38 -4.89 -25.79
CA LEU A 290 -20.04 -5.44 -25.61
C LEU A 290 -19.92 -6.84 -26.20
N PHE A 291 -20.84 -7.74 -25.85
CA PHE A 291 -20.81 -9.14 -26.27
C PHE A 291 -21.24 -9.36 -27.73
N THR A 292 -21.98 -8.43 -28.31
CA THR A 292 -22.40 -8.47 -29.72
C THR A 292 -21.41 -7.77 -30.66
N GLY A 293 -20.32 -7.20 -30.13
CA GLY A 293 -19.30 -6.50 -30.91
C GLY A 293 -19.71 -5.09 -31.38
N GLN A 294 -20.83 -4.56 -30.90
CA GLN A 294 -21.34 -3.23 -31.26
C GLN A 294 -20.78 -2.15 -30.33
N TRP A 295 -19.45 -2.08 -30.20
CA TRP A 295 -18.80 -1.21 -29.20
C TRP A 295 -18.97 0.28 -29.48
N ASN A 296 -19.25 0.66 -30.72
CA ASN A 296 -19.52 2.04 -31.12
C ASN A 296 -20.70 2.66 -30.38
N VAL A 297 -21.66 1.86 -29.90
CA VAL A 297 -22.82 2.33 -29.14
C VAL A 297 -22.40 3.05 -27.86
N TYR A 298 -21.33 2.59 -27.20
CA TYR A 298 -20.83 3.22 -25.97
C TYR A 298 -20.24 4.62 -26.17
N ALA A 299 -20.00 5.04 -27.42
CA ALA A 299 -19.52 6.37 -27.78
C ALA A 299 -20.63 7.32 -28.25
N GLN A 300 -21.86 6.83 -28.39
CA GLN A 300 -22.97 7.61 -28.93
C GLN A 300 -23.55 8.57 -27.89
N ASN A 301 -23.96 9.76 -28.37
CA ASN A 301 -24.54 10.82 -27.55
C ASN A 301 -23.60 11.26 -26.40
N PRO A 302 -22.44 11.88 -26.72
CA PRO A 302 -21.57 12.48 -25.72
C PRO A 302 -22.24 13.67 -25.03
N ASN A 303 -21.65 14.13 -23.93
CA ASN A 303 -22.10 15.35 -23.27
C ASN A 303 -22.07 16.54 -24.24
N SER A 304 -23.10 17.37 -24.18
CA SER A 304 -23.21 18.57 -25.01
C SER A 304 -22.18 19.63 -24.62
N GLY A 305 -21.88 20.58 -25.52
CA GLY A 305 -21.01 21.73 -25.21
C GLY A 305 -21.56 22.66 -24.12
N SER A 306 -22.86 22.57 -23.82
CA SER A 306 -23.55 23.29 -22.75
C SER A 306 -23.74 22.46 -21.48
N HIS A 307 -23.07 21.30 -21.36
CA HIS A 307 -23.15 20.46 -20.17
C HIS A 307 -22.65 21.19 -18.93
N LEU A 308 -23.42 21.11 -17.85
CA LEU A 308 -23.04 21.64 -16.53
C LEU A 308 -22.47 20.50 -15.69
N PHE A 309 -21.20 20.61 -15.29
CA PHE A 309 -20.51 19.65 -14.45
C PHE A 309 -21.27 19.46 -13.12
N SER A 310 -21.45 18.19 -12.74
CA SER A 310 -22.25 17.76 -11.58
C SER A 310 -23.76 18.00 -11.68
N ALA A 311 -24.32 18.33 -12.86
CA ALA A 311 -25.76 18.51 -13.06
C ALA A 311 -26.28 17.75 -14.29
N SER A 312 -27.55 17.33 -14.25
CA SER A 312 -28.17 16.52 -15.32
C SER A 312 -28.37 17.28 -16.64
N GLN A 313 -28.19 18.59 -16.63
CA GLN A 313 -28.36 19.44 -17.80
C GLN A 313 -27.25 19.22 -18.83
N GLY A 314 -27.65 18.82 -20.04
CA GLY A 314 -26.73 18.61 -21.16
C GLY A 314 -25.89 17.34 -21.07
N VAL A 315 -26.23 16.42 -20.16
CA VAL A 315 -25.61 15.09 -20.01
C VAL A 315 -26.00 14.18 -21.18
N GLY A 316 -25.01 13.52 -21.76
CA GLY A 316 -25.20 12.47 -22.75
C GLY A 316 -25.14 11.06 -22.15
N THR A 317 -25.32 10.02 -22.96
CA THR A 317 -25.26 8.62 -22.51
C THR A 317 -23.90 7.94 -22.77
N ALA A 318 -23.03 8.53 -23.59
CA ALA A 318 -21.75 7.92 -23.96
C ALA A 318 -20.84 7.66 -22.74
N ILE A 319 -20.28 6.46 -22.62
CA ILE A 319 -19.35 6.12 -21.53
C ILE A 319 -17.88 6.08 -21.97
N LEU A 320 -17.63 5.91 -23.27
CA LEU A 320 -16.29 5.82 -23.85
C LEU A 320 -16.24 6.69 -25.10
N THR A 321 -15.48 7.79 -25.08
CA THR A 321 -15.41 8.71 -26.21
C THR A 321 -13.97 8.97 -26.66
N LEU A 322 -13.81 9.71 -27.75
CA LEU A 322 -12.53 10.22 -28.24
C LEU A 322 -12.75 11.63 -28.80
N LEU A 323 -13.29 12.51 -27.96
CA LEU A 323 -13.69 13.86 -28.38
C LEU A 323 -12.47 14.76 -28.62
N GLY A 324 -11.48 14.66 -27.72
CA GLY A 324 -10.37 15.58 -27.67
C GLY A 324 -10.75 16.97 -27.13
N GLY A 325 -9.73 17.79 -26.88
CA GLY A 325 -9.90 19.12 -26.28
C GLY A 325 -10.38 19.06 -24.83
N PHE A 326 -11.10 20.09 -24.41
CA PHE A 326 -11.50 20.30 -23.01
C PHE A 326 -12.99 20.52 -22.87
N HIS A 327 -13.53 20.10 -21.74
CA HIS A 327 -14.88 20.40 -21.32
C HIS A 327 -15.03 21.93 -21.12
N PRO A 328 -16.00 22.61 -21.77
CA PRO A 328 -16.07 24.07 -21.81
C PRO A 328 -16.16 24.77 -20.45
N GLN A 329 -16.87 24.18 -19.49
CA GLN A 329 -17.01 24.77 -18.14
C GLN A 329 -15.80 24.52 -17.22
N THR A 330 -15.30 23.28 -17.17
CA THR A 330 -14.24 22.88 -16.22
C THR A 330 -12.84 23.15 -16.75
N HIS A 331 -12.70 23.39 -18.05
CA HIS A 331 -11.42 23.51 -18.77
C HIS A 331 -10.50 22.31 -18.53
N SER A 332 -11.09 21.12 -18.37
CA SER A 332 -10.38 19.86 -18.14
C SER A 332 -10.70 18.82 -19.20
N LEU A 333 -9.90 17.75 -19.28
CA LEU A 333 -10.19 16.60 -20.14
C LEU A 333 -11.56 16.00 -19.83
N TRP A 334 -12.19 15.43 -20.86
CA TRP A 334 -13.47 14.74 -20.72
C TRP A 334 -13.32 13.45 -19.90
N LEU A 335 -14.22 13.20 -18.95
CA LEU A 335 -14.22 11.96 -18.15
C LEU A 335 -14.34 10.70 -19.02
N THR A 336 -15.15 10.77 -20.08
CA THR A 336 -15.35 9.66 -21.04
C THR A 336 -14.13 9.39 -21.90
N ASP A 337 -13.34 10.41 -22.25
CA ASP A 337 -12.04 10.24 -22.93
C ASP A 337 -11.01 9.64 -21.96
N MET A 338 -10.98 10.09 -20.70
CA MET A 338 -10.11 9.51 -19.67
C MET A 338 -10.46 8.04 -19.38
N ALA A 339 -11.75 7.70 -19.31
CA ALA A 339 -12.20 6.32 -19.14
C ALA A 339 -11.75 5.43 -20.31
N HIS A 340 -11.95 5.90 -21.55
CA HIS A 340 -11.50 5.19 -22.74
C HIS A 340 -9.98 5.02 -22.78
N HIS A 341 -9.22 6.07 -22.44
CA HIS A 341 -7.77 6.00 -22.33
C HIS A 341 -7.30 4.91 -21.35
N HIS A 342 -7.89 4.85 -20.15
CA HIS A 342 -7.54 3.82 -19.16
C HIS A 342 -7.91 2.41 -19.63
N LEU A 343 -9.06 2.24 -20.28
CA LEU A 343 -9.46 0.95 -20.86
C LEU A 343 -8.48 0.49 -21.95
N ALA A 344 -8.11 1.38 -22.87
CA ALA A 344 -7.17 1.09 -23.94
C ALA A 344 -5.78 0.72 -23.40
N ILE A 345 -5.28 1.47 -22.41
CA ILE A 345 -4.00 1.17 -21.76
C ILE A 345 -4.04 -0.17 -21.02
N ALA A 346 -5.15 -0.49 -20.33
CA ALA A 346 -5.31 -1.77 -19.66
C ALA A 346 -5.21 -2.95 -20.64
N PHE A 347 -5.84 -2.85 -21.82
CA PHE A 347 -5.70 -3.83 -22.88
C PHE A 347 -4.26 -3.94 -23.40
N ASN A 348 -3.58 -2.81 -23.62
CA ASN A 348 -2.19 -2.82 -24.05
C ASN A 348 -1.27 -3.52 -23.03
N PHE A 349 -1.38 -3.18 -21.74
CA PHE A 349 -0.60 -3.86 -20.70
C PHE A 349 -0.98 -5.32 -20.52
N PHE A 350 -2.24 -5.68 -20.78
CA PHE A 350 -2.64 -7.08 -20.81
C PHE A 350 -1.94 -7.84 -21.94
N ILE A 351 -1.80 -7.28 -23.14
CA ILE A 351 -1.09 -7.93 -24.25
C ILE A 351 0.41 -8.00 -23.94
N VAL A 352 1.02 -6.88 -23.57
CA VAL A 352 2.47 -6.78 -23.26
C VAL A 352 2.85 -7.72 -22.12
N GLY A 353 2.00 -7.86 -21.11
CA GLY A 353 2.21 -8.78 -19.99
C GLY A 353 2.27 -10.26 -20.37
N HIS A 354 1.97 -10.66 -21.62
CA HIS A 354 2.14 -12.03 -22.11
C HIS A 354 3.34 -12.24 -23.03
N MET A 355 4.15 -11.21 -23.28
CA MET A 355 5.29 -11.30 -24.20
C MET A 355 6.47 -12.11 -23.66
N TYR A 356 6.66 -12.14 -22.34
CA TYR A 356 7.82 -12.76 -21.72
C TYR A 356 7.46 -14.11 -21.08
N ARG A 357 8.39 -15.06 -21.20
CA ARG A 357 8.22 -16.44 -20.77
C ARG A 357 8.10 -16.52 -19.25
N ALA A 358 7.07 -17.22 -18.79
CA ALA A 358 6.90 -17.63 -17.41
C ALA A 358 7.03 -19.16 -17.29
N ASN A 359 6.63 -19.73 -16.16
CA ASN A 359 6.69 -21.19 -15.90
C ASN A 359 5.85 -22.06 -16.86
N PHE A 360 5.08 -21.44 -17.76
CA PHE A 360 4.21 -22.12 -18.73
C PHE A 360 4.92 -22.49 -20.05
N GLY A 361 6.21 -22.19 -20.21
CA GLY A 361 7.02 -22.61 -21.36
C GLY A 361 6.73 -21.89 -22.68
N ILE A 362 5.74 -21.00 -22.73
CA ILE A 362 5.34 -20.19 -23.90
C ILE A 362 5.86 -18.76 -23.72
N ALA A 363 6.10 -18.03 -24.82
CA ALA A 363 6.61 -16.66 -24.92
C ALA A 363 8.16 -16.52 -24.89
N HIS A 364 8.67 -15.29 -24.90
CA HIS A 364 10.08 -14.98 -25.18
C HIS A 364 10.97 -14.95 -23.94
N ASN A 365 12.21 -15.42 -24.07
CA ASN A 365 13.29 -15.19 -23.12
C ASN A 365 13.99 -13.87 -23.47
N MET A 366 14.21 -13.00 -22.47
CA MET A 366 14.80 -11.69 -22.71
C MET A 366 16.29 -11.80 -23.05
N LYS A 367 17.00 -12.78 -22.48
CA LYS A 367 18.40 -13.06 -22.77
C LYS A 367 18.61 -13.38 -24.24
N ASP A 368 17.82 -14.31 -24.79
CA ASP A 368 17.90 -14.74 -26.18
C ASP A 368 17.68 -13.56 -27.15
N HIS A 369 16.75 -12.66 -26.83
CA HIS A 369 16.50 -11.46 -27.63
C HIS A 369 17.69 -10.50 -27.64
N LEU A 370 18.29 -10.25 -26.47
CA LEU A 370 19.45 -9.36 -26.35
C LEU A 370 20.65 -9.95 -27.09
N GLU A 371 20.92 -11.24 -26.93
CA GLU A 371 22.06 -11.90 -27.58
C GLU A 371 21.88 -12.02 -29.11
N ALA A 372 20.65 -12.20 -29.59
CA ALA A 372 20.37 -12.24 -31.04
C ALA A 372 20.40 -10.86 -31.70
N HIS A 373 20.26 -9.77 -30.93
CA HIS A 373 20.18 -8.42 -31.48
C HIS A 373 21.58 -7.84 -31.76
N MET A 374 22.19 -8.29 -32.86
CA MET A 374 23.47 -7.76 -33.33
C MET A 374 23.26 -6.66 -34.40
N PRO A 375 23.90 -5.49 -34.25
CA PRO A 375 23.74 -4.41 -35.21
C PRO A 375 24.45 -4.73 -36.54
N PRO A 376 23.81 -4.44 -37.68
CA PRO A 376 24.32 -4.84 -39.00
C PRO A 376 25.66 -4.18 -39.39
N GLY A 377 26.00 -3.05 -38.76
CA GLY A 377 27.16 -2.24 -39.14
C GLY A 377 28.45 -2.51 -38.37
N GLY A 378 28.49 -3.49 -37.45
CA GLY A 378 29.69 -3.85 -36.65
C GLY A 378 30.26 -2.76 -35.73
N ARG A 379 29.79 -1.51 -35.83
CA ARG A 379 30.28 -0.35 -35.05
C ARG A 379 30.06 -0.46 -33.54
N LEU A 380 29.13 -1.29 -33.11
CA LEU A 380 28.78 -1.52 -31.70
C LEU A 380 29.27 -2.91 -31.21
N GLY A 381 30.25 -3.50 -31.92
CA GLY A 381 30.89 -4.76 -31.54
C GLY A 381 29.94 -5.93 -31.43
N CYS A 382 30.07 -6.69 -30.35
CA CYS A 382 29.20 -7.82 -29.99
C CYS A 382 27.80 -7.40 -29.52
N GLY A 383 27.42 -6.12 -29.64
CA GLY A 383 26.06 -5.64 -29.39
C GLY A 383 25.66 -5.76 -27.92
N TYR A 384 24.52 -6.39 -27.64
CA TYR A 384 23.95 -6.51 -26.28
C TYR A 384 24.37 -7.78 -25.53
N LYS A 385 25.36 -8.53 -26.04
CA LYS A 385 25.84 -9.75 -25.40
C LYS A 385 26.31 -9.48 -23.96
N GLY A 386 25.91 -10.35 -23.03
CA GLY A 386 26.23 -10.25 -21.59
C GLY A 386 25.42 -9.20 -20.82
N LEU A 387 24.68 -8.32 -21.51
CA LEU A 387 23.95 -7.22 -20.85
C LEU A 387 22.78 -7.69 -19.98
N TYR A 388 22.14 -8.81 -20.35
CA TYR A 388 21.09 -9.42 -19.53
C TYR A 388 21.62 -9.75 -18.12
N ASP A 389 22.74 -10.44 -18.03
CA ASP A 389 23.33 -10.84 -16.76
C ASP A 389 23.88 -9.63 -15.99
N THR A 390 24.46 -8.64 -16.70
CA THR A 390 24.89 -7.35 -16.12
C THR A 390 23.70 -6.60 -15.49
N ILE A 391 22.56 -6.52 -16.16
CA ILE A 391 21.35 -5.89 -15.61
C ILE A 391 20.77 -6.73 -14.47
N ASN A 392 20.65 -8.04 -14.64
CA ASN A 392 19.93 -8.91 -13.71
C ASN A 392 20.63 -9.01 -12.35
N ASN A 393 21.97 -9.09 -12.36
CA ASN A 393 22.73 -9.36 -11.15
C ASN A 393 23.11 -8.08 -10.39
N LEU A 394 23.03 -6.91 -11.01
CA LEU A 394 23.58 -5.67 -10.46
C LEU A 394 22.49 -4.65 -10.11
N ILE A 395 22.20 -4.56 -8.82
CA ILE A 395 21.10 -3.73 -8.28
C ILE A 395 21.30 -2.24 -8.56
N HIS A 396 22.54 -1.73 -8.54
CA HIS A 396 22.80 -0.32 -8.83
C HIS A 396 22.53 0.04 -10.30
N PHE A 397 22.73 -0.91 -11.22
CA PHE A 397 22.37 -0.71 -12.63
C PHE A 397 20.84 -0.72 -12.81
N GLN A 398 20.13 -1.66 -12.18
CA GLN A 398 18.67 -1.70 -12.20
C GLN A 398 18.04 -0.43 -11.60
N LEU A 399 18.55 0.01 -10.45
CA LEU A 399 18.07 1.20 -9.78
C LEU A 399 18.35 2.45 -10.61
N GLY A 400 19.51 2.54 -11.25
CA GLY A 400 19.83 3.61 -12.20
C GLY A 400 18.80 3.66 -13.34
N LEU A 401 18.53 2.53 -14.01
CA LEU A 401 17.54 2.47 -15.09
C LEU A 401 16.10 2.78 -14.63
N ALA A 402 15.72 2.28 -13.45
CA ALA A 402 14.41 2.55 -12.87
C ALA A 402 14.23 4.05 -12.57
N LEU A 403 15.23 4.69 -11.94
CA LEU A 403 15.23 6.12 -11.69
C LEU A 403 15.25 6.91 -13.01
N ALA A 404 15.99 6.49 -14.02
CA ALA A 404 16.02 7.17 -15.32
C ALA A 404 14.61 7.22 -15.93
N SER A 405 13.95 6.05 -16.00
CA SER A 405 12.60 5.95 -16.55
C SER A 405 11.57 6.74 -15.71
N LEU A 406 11.65 6.67 -14.38
CA LEU A 406 10.77 7.38 -13.48
C LEU A 406 10.99 8.90 -13.53
N GLY A 407 12.23 9.36 -13.66
CA GLY A 407 12.56 10.78 -13.76
C GLY A 407 11.99 11.40 -15.03
N VAL A 408 12.15 10.70 -16.17
CA VAL A 408 11.55 11.11 -17.46
C VAL A 408 10.03 11.17 -17.36
N ILE A 409 9.39 10.12 -16.82
CA ILE A 409 7.93 10.09 -16.67
C ILE A 409 7.45 11.17 -15.70
N THR A 410 8.14 11.40 -14.58
CA THR A 410 7.80 12.45 -13.60
C THR A 410 7.83 13.84 -14.26
N SER A 411 8.85 14.13 -15.07
CA SER A 411 8.91 15.39 -15.81
C SER A 411 7.81 15.47 -16.88
N LEU A 412 7.54 14.38 -17.60
CA LEU A 412 6.46 14.30 -18.57
C LEU A 412 5.09 14.55 -17.93
N VAL A 413 4.84 13.99 -16.74
CA VAL A 413 3.63 14.23 -15.95
C VAL A 413 3.48 15.71 -15.64
N ALA A 414 4.56 16.39 -15.22
CA ALA A 414 4.52 17.83 -15.00
C ALA A 414 4.15 18.59 -16.28
N GLN A 415 4.78 18.24 -17.41
CA GLN A 415 4.51 18.89 -18.71
C GLN A 415 3.07 18.64 -19.21
N HIS A 416 2.54 17.43 -19.03
CA HIS A 416 1.19 17.09 -19.46
C HIS A 416 0.12 17.66 -18.52
N MET A 417 0.34 17.68 -17.20
CA MET A 417 -0.68 18.16 -16.27
C MET A 417 -0.98 19.66 -16.39
N TYR A 418 0.01 20.48 -16.77
CA TYR A 418 -0.23 21.92 -16.97
C TYR A 418 -0.83 22.24 -18.35
N SER A 419 -0.48 21.47 -19.39
CA SER A 419 -0.93 21.70 -20.77
C SER A 419 -2.23 20.98 -21.12
N LEU A 420 -2.49 19.83 -20.48
CA LEU A 420 -3.68 19.00 -20.61
C LEU A 420 -4.31 18.74 -19.23
N PRO A 421 -4.99 19.75 -18.63
CA PRO A 421 -5.55 19.63 -17.29
C PRO A 421 -6.55 18.47 -17.18
N ALA A 422 -6.25 17.47 -16.33
CA ALA A 422 -7.11 16.30 -16.15
C ALA A 422 -8.19 16.50 -15.06
N TYR A 423 -8.01 17.46 -14.17
CA TYR A 423 -8.90 17.72 -13.04
C TYR A 423 -9.83 18.90 -13.32
N ALA A 424 -11.09 18.79 -12.92
CA ALA A 424 -12.07 19.85 -13.13
C ALA A 424 -11.63 21.15 -12.42
N PHE A 425 -11.74 22.28 -13.11
CA PHE A 425 -11.45 23.64 -12.61
C PHE A 425 -10.00 23.93 -12.22
N ILE A 426 -9.08 22.96 -12.33
CA ILE A 426 -7.67 23.19 -11.95
C ILE A 426 -6.98 24.25 -12.81
N ALA A 427 -7.41 24.40 -14.07
CA ALA A 427 -6.88 25.42 -14.99
C ALA A 427 -7.21 26.86 -14.55
N GLN A 428 -8.17 27.04 -13.64
CA GLN A 428 -8.54 28.32 -13.06
C GLN A 428 -7.80 28.59 -11.74
N GLU A 429 -7.16 27.55 -11.17
CA GLU A 429 -6.37 27.64 -9.94
C GLU A 429 -4.88 27.72 -10.29
N PHE A 430 -4.41 28.95 -10.54
CA PHE A 430 -3.05 29.22 -10.96
C PHE A 430 -1.98 28.84 -9.92
N THR A 431 -2.27 29.01 -8.63
CA THR A 431 -1.31 28.72 -7.54
C THR A 431 -1.07 27.23 -7.41
N THR A 432 -2.15 26.44 -7.41
CA THR A 432 -2.10 24.98 -7.35
C THR A 432 -1.43 24.42 -8.60
N GLN A 433 -1.73 24.95 -9.79
CA GLN A 433 -1.07 24.51 -11.03
C GLN A 433 0.44 24.81 -11.03
N ALA A 434 0.84 26.01 -10.59
CA ALA A 434 2.25 26.37 -10.43
C ALA A 434 2.97 25.49 -9.38
N ALA A 435 2.31 25.23 -8.25
CA ALA A 435 2.84 24.38 -7.18
C ALA A 435 3.05 22.93 -7.66
N LEU A 436 2.06 22.33 -8.32
CA LEU A 436 2.16 20.96 -8.84
C LEU A 436 3.26 20.83 -9.91
N TYR A 437 3.34 21.78 -10.84
CA TYR A 437 4.38 21.77 -11.87
C TYR A 437 5.77 21.86 -11.23
N THR A 438 5.97 22.82 -10.34
CA THR A 438 7.26 23.03 -9.66
C THR A 438 7.63 21.81 -8.83
N HIS A 439 6.71 21.29 -8.03
CA HIS A 439 6.91 20.09 -7.21
C HIS A 439 7.38 18.89 -8.04
N GLN A 440 6.68 18.57 -9.14
CA GLN A 440 7.03 17.43 -9.98
C GLN A 440 8.36 17.64 -10.71
N GLN A 441 8.67 18.87 -11.18
CA GLN A 441 9.97 19.15 -11.81
C GLN A 441 11.15 19.05 -10.84
N TYR A 442 10.99 19.52 -9.59
CA TYR A 442 12.02 19.34 -8.56
C TYR A 442 12.25 17.85 -8.26
N ILE A 443 11.18 17.07 -8.09
CA ILE A 443 11.29 15.62 -7.88
C ILE A 443 11.98 14.94 -9.06
N ALA A 444 11.59 15.29 -10.30
CA ALA A 444 12.23 14.76 -11.49
C ALA A 444 13.74 15.05 -11.49
N GLY A 445 14.17 16.28 -11.13
CA GLY A 445 15.58 16.65 -10.99
C GLY A 445 16.34 15.80 -9.96
N PHE A 446 15.76 15.57 -8.78
CA PHE A 446 16.33 14.69 -7.76
C PHE A 446 16.47 13.24 -8.25
N ILE A 447 15.42 12.69 -8.88
CA ILE A 447 15.42 11.33 -9.42
C ILE A 447 16.46 11.17 -10.54
N MET A 448 16.56 12.15 -11.45
CA MET A 448 17.57 12.15 -12.51
C MET A 448 18.98 12.26 -11.96
N THR A 449 19.20 13.02 -10.89
CA THR A 449 20.51 13.07 -10.23
C THR A 449 20.87 11.71 -9.62
N GLY A 450 19.92 11.07 -8.93
CA GLY A 450 20.08 9.71 -8.38
C GLY A 450 20.38 8.65 -9.45
N THR A 451 19.81 8.80 -10.65
CA THR A 451 20.10 7.95 -11.81
C THR A 451 21.59 7.91 -12.12
N PHE A 452 22.21 9.08 -12.31
CA PHE A 452 23.63 9.16 -12.63
C PHE A 452 24.51 8.77 -11.44
N SER A 453 24.10 9.09 -10.21
CA SER A 453 24.83 8.64 -9.02
C SER A 453 24.90 7.11 -8.94
N HIS A 454 23.77 6.41 -9.15
CA HIS A 454 23.76 4.94 -9.16
C HIS A 454 24.48 4.34 -10.37
N GLY A 455 24.45 5.00 -11.53
CA GLY A 455 25.27 4.63 -12.68
C GLY A 455 26.77 4.68 -12.38
N VAL A 456 27.24 5.73 -11.72
CA VAL A 456 28.66 5.85 -11.29
C VAL A 456 29.01 4.76 -10.27
N ILE A 457 28.16 4.51 -9.28
CA ILE A 457 28.37 3.44 -8.30
C ILE A 457 28.51 2.09 -9.00
N PHE A 458 27.66 1.81 -9.98
CA PHE A 458 27.76 0.61 -10.81
C PHE A 458 29.12 0.51 -11.51
N PHE A 459 29.57 1.57 -12.20
CA PHE A 459 30.85 1.54 -12.92
C PHE A 459 32.06 1.33 -12.01
N ILE A 460 32.02 1.85 -10.78
CA ILE A 460 33.14 1.74 -9.84
C ILE A 460 33.16 0.39 -9.12
N ARG A 461 31.99 -0.08 -8.69
CA ARG A 461 31.88 -1.21 -7.75
C ARG A 461 31.60 -2.55 -8.44
N ASP A 462 30.75 -2.51 -9.46
CA ASP A 462 30.05 -3.70 -9.93
C ASP A 462 30.35 -4.04 -11.40
N TYR A 463 30.90 -3.11 -12.18
CA TYR A 463 31.22 -3.32 -13.60
C TYR A 463 32.42 -4.26 -13.79
N ASN A 464 32.23 -5.30 -14.61
CA ASN A 464 33.27 -6.26 -14.97
C ASN A 464 33.64 -6.12 -16.46
N LEU A 465 34.91 -5.85 -16.73
CA LEU A 465 35.46 -5.66 -18.08
C LEU A 465 35.42 -6.95 -18.92
N GLU A 466 35.75 -8.10 -18.34
CA GLU A 466 35.80 -9.38 -19.06
C GLU A 466 34.39 -9.82 -19.49
N GLN A 467 33.40 -9.64 -18.61
CA GLN A 467 32.01 -10.01 -18.91
C GLN A 467 31.37 -9.10 -19.98
N ASN A 468 31.85 -7.86 -20.11
CA ASN A 468 31.32 -6.88 -21.04
C ASN A 468 32.25 -6.64 -22.25
N GLU A 469 33.22 -7.52 -22.49
CA GLU A 469 34.21 -7.36 -23.56
C GLU A 469 33.54 -7.19 -24.93
N ASP A 470 33.97 -6.16 -25.66
CA ASP A 470 33.49 -5.79 -27.00
C ASP A 470 31.97 -5.58 -27.14
N ASN A 471 31.23 -5.50 -26.02
CA ASN A 471 29.81 -5.18 -26.07
C ASN A 471 29.57 -3.67 -26.15
N ILE A 472 28.30 -3.28 -26.29
CA ILE A 472 27.91 -1.88 -26.47
C ILE A 472 28.33 -0.99 -25.29
N LEU A 473 28.35 -1.52 -24.07
CA LEU A 473 28.70 -0.76 -22.88
C LEU A 473 30.21 -0.50 -22.81
N ALA A 474 31.02 -1.51 -23.11
CA ALA A 474 32.48 -1.37 -23.17
C ALA A 474 32.94 -0.39 -24.27
N ARG A 475 32.18 -0.26 -25.36
CA ARG A 475 32.52 0.68 -26.45
C ARG A 475 32.19 2.14 -26.17
N MET A 476 31.38 2.42 -25.15
CA MET A 476 31.05 3.77 -24.73
C MET A 476 32.03 4.33 -23.71
N LEU A 477 32.84 3.46 -23.09
CA LEU A 477 33.96 3.79 -22.20
C LEU A 477 35.24 3.96 -23.02
#